data_AF-A0A7S2H8S3-F1
#
_entry.id   AF-A0A7S2H8S3-F1
#
_cell.length_a   1.000
_cell.length_b   1.000
_cell.length_c   1.000
_cell.angle_alpha   90.00
_cell.angle_beta   90.00
_cell.angle_gamma   90.00
#
_symmetry.space_group_name_H-M   'P 1'
#
loop_
_entity.id
_entity.type
_entity.pdbx_description
1 polymer ?
#
loop_
_entity_poly.entity_id
_entity_poly.type
_entity_poly.pdbx_seq_one_letter_code
_entity_poly.pdbx_strand_id
1 'polypeptide(L)'
;YLQGCYDRVLLSTDLEADDALAIKMMAPQLVGVEMLVVLGEGNKDKSALAVDMLRAYGLDLGCITIHQGLQSSVDYPTLALSAYATADRLGGERGGNMFCCQPTHDTAVSTSFLSSAQSPFALLLKPPHECMTIPSSTLARTAAAIYGGFNIRELHRRLSTQYEAEEYGGYRPAPDEKLETFLHSFKACLFVERQGSVGRDATLDRDSCGSVFDLLEADERLMVFTASWSDSTLRSMAAKVARFGEEVTARMMQASKEEEGGKPSAADLKAVERLAEAASKQVAIIRKSARHAGRSVCHADTLVAALLTDVEGVLLEGDRDGGGGQ
;
A
#
# COMPACT_ATOMS: atom_id res chain seq x y z
N TYR A 1 -12.48 -16.53 0.13
CA TYR A 1 -12.57 -17.23 -1.17
C TYR A 1 -13.01 -16.23 -2.23
N LEU A 2 -12.08 -15.59 -2.95
CA LEU A 2 -12.42 -14.60 -3.98
C LEU A 2 -12.87 -15.20 -5.31
N GLN A 3 -12.34 -16.38 -5.65
CA GLN A 3 -12.66 -17.07 -6.90
C GLN A 3 -14.15 -17.41 -6.95
N GLY A 4 -14.85 -16.88 -7.95
CA GLY A 4 -16.29 -17.05 -8.12
C GLY A 4 -17.15 -15.98 -7.45
N CYS A 5 -16.62 -15.19 -6.50
CA CYS A 5 -17.33 -14.07 -5.88
C CYS A 5 -17.18 -12.76 -6.67
N TYR A 6 -16.02 -12.56 -7.28
CA TYR A 6 -15.72 -11.35 -8.06
C TYR A 6 -15.24 -11.75 -9.45
N ASP A 7 -15.72 -11.04 -10.48
CA ASP A 7 -15.34 -11.30 -11.86
C ASP A 7 -14.07 -10.55 -12.26
N ARG A 8 -13.74 -9.45 -11.55
CA ARG A 8 -12.55 -8.64 -11.79
C ARG A 8 -11.94 -8.07 -10.52
N VAL A 9 -10.62 -8.01 -10.46
CA VAL A 9 -9.86 -7.46 -9.33
C VAL A 9 -8.95 -6.32 -9.77
N LEU A 10 -9.14 -5.14 -9.20
CA LEU A 10 -8.16 -4.04 -9.27
C LEU A 10 -7.21 -4.17 -8.06
N LEU A 11 -5.92 -4.36 -8.31
CA LEU A 11 -4.86 -4.38 -7.30
C LEU A 11 -4.04 -3.09 -7.41
N SER A 12 -4.10 -2.25 -6.39
CA SER A 12 -3.33 -1.01 -6.29
C SER A 12 -2.20 -1.20 -5.28
N THR A 13 -0.95 -1.17 -5.74
CA THR A 13 0.22 -1.58 -4.94
C THR A 13 1.45 -0.78 -5.32
N ASP A 14 2.30 -0.41 -4.37
CA ASP A 14 3.61 0.16 -4.65
C ASP A 14 4.73 -0.89 -4.65
N LEU A 15 4.37 -2.17 -4.46
CA LEU A 15 5.29 -3.30 -4.39
C LEU A 15 6.36 -3.10 -3.32
N GLU A 16 6.04 -2.54 -2.16
CA GLU A 16 6.92 -2.66 -1.00
C GLU A 16 6.93 -4.11 -0.44
N ALA A 17 7.78 -4.37 0.56
CA ALA A 17 7.99 -5.73 1.09
C ALA A 17 6.74 -6.35 1.72
N ASP A 18 5.88 -5.53 2.33
CA ASP A 18 4.58 -5.91 2.87
C ASP A 18 3.54 -6.20 1.77
N ASP A 19 3.52 -5.40 0.70
CA ASP A 19 2.68 -5.65 -0.48
C ASP A 19 3.02 -6.99 -1.13
N ALA A 20 4.32 -7.27 -1.33
CA ALA A 20 4.79 -8.53 -1.92
C ALA A 20 4.34 -9.75 -1.09
N LEU A 21 4.35 -9.63 0.24
CA LEU A 21 3.85 -10.65 1.15
C LEU A 21 2.33 -10.80 1.03
N ALA A 22 1.57 -9.70 1.03
CA ALA A 22 0.11 -9.73 0.90
C ALA A 22 -0.33 -10.41 -0.42
N ILE A 23 0.28 -10.04 -1.54
CA ILE A 23 -0.02 -10.61 -2.86
C ILE A 23 0.27 -12.11 -2.88
N LYS A 24 1.42 -12.54 -2.35
CA LYS A 24 1.78 -13.97 -2.29
C LYS A 24 0.74 -14.80 -1.55
N MET A 25 0.20 -14.26 -0.47
CA MET A 25 -0.80 -14.96 0.33
C MET A 25 -2.16 -15.09 -0.37
N MET A 26 -2.55 -14.09 -1.16
CA MET A 26 -3.80 -14.14 -1.93
C MET A 26 -3.68 -14.89 -3.26
N ALA A 27 -2.47 -15.10 -3.77
CA ALA A 27 -2.26 -15.64 -5.11
C ALA A 27 -3.11 -16.89 -5.42
N PRO A 28 -3.28 -17.88 -4.52
CA PRO A 28 -4.15 -19.03 -4.77
C PRO A 28 -5.62 -18.67 -5.08
N GLN A 29 -6.15 -17.56 -4.53
CA GLN A 29 -7.53 -17.11 -4.77
C GLN A 29 -7.70 -16.19 -5.98
N LEU A 30 -6.58 -15.75 -6.57
CA LEU A 30 -6.55 -14.85 -7.72
C LEU A 30 -6.29 -15.60 -9.04
N VAL A 31 -5.99 -16.89 -8.99
CA VAL A 31 -5.77 -17.71 -10.19
C VAL A 31 -7.01 -17.70 -11.08
N GLY A 32 -6.83 -17.28 -12.34
CA GLY A 32 -7.89 -17.24 -13.35
C GLY A 32 -8.88 -16.08 -13.20
N VAL A 33 -8.67 -15.17 -12.23
CA VAL A 33 -9.45 -13.93 -12.10
C VAL A 33 -8.82 -12.86 -12.99
N GLU A 34 -9.64 -12.10 -13.73
CA GLU A 34 -9.13 -10.98 -14.52
C GLU A 34 -8.68 -9.84 -13.60
N MET A 35 -7.44 -9.37 -13.76
CA MET A 35 -6.83 -8.40 -12.86
C MET A 35 -6.32 -7.16 -13.61
N LEU A 36 -6.51 -6.00 -12.97
CA LEU A 36 -5.79 -4.78 -13.28
C LEU A 36 -4.85 -4.45 -12.13
N VAL A 37 -3.54 -4.49 -12.36
CA VAL A 37 -2.53 -4.12 -11.37
C VAL A 37 -2.07 -2.69 -11.63
N VAL A 38 -2.39 -1.78 -10.72
CA VAL A 38 -1.98 -0.37 -10.76
C VAL A 38 -0.78 -0.17 -9.84
N LEU A 39 0.39 -0.01 -10.45
CA LEU A 39 1.65 0.18 -9.73
C LEU A 39 1.79 1.62 -9.23
N GLY A 40 2.18 1.75 -7.97
CA GLY A 40 2.30 3.00 -7.25
C GLY A 40 3.64 3.70 -7.38
N GLU A 41 3.77 4.72 -6.54
CA GLU A 41 4.83 5.70 -6.50
C GLU A 41 6.24 5.11 -6.29
N GLY A 42 7.24 5.88 -6.70
CA GLY A 42 8.66 5.51 -6.81
C GLY A 42 9.29 6.12 -8.06
N ASN A 43 10.60 6.29 -8.07
CA ASN A 43 11.34 6.91 -9.18
C ASN A 43 11.74 5.94 -10.30
N LYS A 44 11.20 4.71 -10.29
CA LYS A 44 11.49 3.64 -11.26
C LYS A 44 10.19 3.04 -11.77
N ASP A 45 10.21 2.60 -13.02
CA ASP A 45 9.19 1.70 -13.56
C ASP A 45 9.36 0.31 -12.91
N LYS A 46 8.27 -0.19 -12.31
CA LYS A 46 8.25 -1.47 -11.58
C LYS A 46 7.51 -2.57 -12.35
N SER A 47 7.12 -2.32 -13.60
CA SER A 47 6.31 -3.24 -14.40
C SER A 47 6.99 -4.61 -14.58
N ALA A 48 8.30 -4.63 -14.85
CA ALA A 48 9.05 -5.88 -14.99
C ALA A 48 9.09 -6.68 -13.67
N LEU A 49 9.35 -6.01 -12.54
CA LEU A 49 9.30 -6.62 -11.21
C LEU A 49 7.90 -7.20 -10.93
N ALA A 50 6.84 -6.46 -11.25
CA ALA A 50 5.46 -6.92 -11.07
C ALA A 50 5.19 -8.20 -11.87
N VAL A 51 5.58 -8.24 -13.15
CA VAL A 51 5.43 -9.43 -14.01
C VAL A 51 6.12 -10.64 -13.40
N ASP A 52 7.39 -10.49 -13.01
CA ASP A 52 8.18 -11.61 -12.51
C ASP A 52 7.70 -12.08 -11.13
N MET A 53 7.27 -11.15 -10.27
CA MET A 53 6.69 -11.47 -8.96
C MET A 53 5.34 -12.21 -9.10
N LEU A 54 4.42 -11.71 -9.92
CA LEU A 54 3.11 -12.36 -10.12
C LEU A 54 3.27 -13.74 -10.76
N ARG A 55 4.20 -13.90 -11.71
CA ARG A 55 4.55 -15.21 -12.27
C ARG A 55 5.13 -16.14 -11.22
N ALA A 56 6.04 -15.64 -10.38
CA ALA A 56 6.65 -16.41 -9.30
C ALA A 56 5.60 -16.93 -8.29
N TYR A 57 4.48 -16.25 -8.16
CA TYR A 57 3.34 -16.63 -7.31
C TYR A 57 2.30 -17.51 -8.03
N GLY A 58 2.54 -17.89 -9.29
CA GLY A 58 1.68 -18.81 -10.03
C GLY A 58 0.43 -18.17 -10.65
N LEU A 59 0.40 -16.86 -10.81
CA LEU A 59 -0.73 -16.16 -11.44
C LEU A 59 -0.61 -16.18 -12.97
N ASP A 60 -1.74 -16.41 -13.65
CA ASP A 60 -1.81 -16.42 -15.11
C ASP A 60 -1.75 -15.00 -15.67
N LEU A 61 -0.63 -14.66 -16.30
CA LEU A 61 -0.41 -13.35 -16.89
C LEU A 61 -1.42 -13.03 -18.00
N GLY A 62 -2.01 -14.03 -18.68
CA GLY A 62 -3.03 -13.82 -19.71
C GLY A 62 -4.30 -13.13 -19.20
N CYS A 63 -4.56 -13.22 -17.90
CA CYS A 63 -5.68 -12.57 -17.23
C CYS A 63 -5.29 -11.24 -16.56
N ILE A 64 -4.04 -10.78 -16.70
CA ILE A 64 -3.52 -9.65 -15.93
C ILE A 64 -3.11 -8.52 -16.88
N THR A 65 -3.67 -7.34 -16.63
CA THR A 65 -3.20 -6.07 -17.18
C THR A 65 -2.40 -5.33 -16.11
N ILE A 66 -1.19 -4.90 -16.44
CA ILE A 66 -0.33 -4.11 -15.54
C ILE A 66 -0.25 -2.68 -16.07
N HIS A 67 -0.49 -1.72 -15.18
CA HIS A 67 -0.50 -0.28 -15.45
C HIS A 67 0.39 0.44 -14.44
N GLN A 68 1.35 1.23 -14.92
CA GLN A 68 2.17 2.08 -14.07
C GLN A 68 1.42 3.38 -13.78
N GLY A 69 1.06 3.60 -12.51
CA GLY A 69 0.46 4.84 -12.04
C GLY A 69 1.50 5.94 -11.80
N LEU A 70 1.12 6.96 -11.00
CA LEU A 70 1.96 8.11 -10.68
C LEU A 70 3.33 7.69 -10.12
N GLN A 71 4.38 8.25 -10.68
CA GLN A 71 5.74 8.14 -10.14
C GLN A 71 5.96 9.18 -9.03
N SER A 72 6.92 8.90 -8.15
CA SER A 72 7.35 9.85 -7.12
C SER A 72 8.87 9.95 -7.05
N SER A 73 9.37 10.90 -6.26
CA SER A 73 10.80 11.04 -6.00
C SER A 73 11.36 10.01 -5.01
N VAL A 74 10.53 9.11 -4.48
CA VAL A 74 10.98 8.09 -3.53
C VAL A 74 11.87 7.07 -4.25
N ASP A 75 13.09 6.90 -3.76
CA ASP A 75 14.03 5.93 -4.31
C ASP A 75 13.59 4.50 -4.01
N TYR A 76 13.43 3.71 -5.07
CA TYR A 76 13.13 2.29 -4.95
C TYR A 76 14.43 1.45 -4.90
N PRO A 77 14.61 0.51 -3.95
CA PRO A 77 15.87 -0.21 -3.78
C PRO A 77 16.25 -1.05 -5.02
N THR A 78 17.44 -0.83 -5.57
CA THR A 78 17.89 -1.53 -6.80
C THR A 78 17.97 -3.05 -6.64
N LEU A 79 18.37 -3.54 -5.47
CA LEU A 79 18.40 -4.99 -5.18
C LEU A 79 16.98 -5.59 -5.08
N ALA A 80 15.99 -4.80 -4.66
CA ALA A 80 14.59 -5.24 -4.66
C ALA A 80 14.06 -5.43 -6.09
N LEU A 81 14.43 -4.55 -7.03
CA LEU A 81 14.06 -4.67 -8.45
C LEU A 81 14.60 -5.93 -9.11
N SER A 82 15.73 -6.45 -8.64
CA SER A 82 16.40 -7.63 -9.21
C SER A 82 16.11 -8.93 -8.47
N ALA A 83 15.42 -8.88 -7.31
CA ALA A 83 15.13 -10.07 -6.51
C ALA A 83 14.31 -11.12 -7.27
N TYR A 84 13.43 -10.68 -8.18
CA TYR A 84 12.59 -11.54 -9.01
C TYR A 84 13.07 -11.69 -10.47
N ALA A 85 14.13 -10.97 -10.87
CA ALA A 85 14.64 -10.94 -12.25
C ALA A 85 15.21 -12.29 -12.75
N THR A 86 15.20 -13.33 -11.92
CA THR A 86 15.64 -14.69 -12.25
C THR A 86 14.51 -15.67 -12.53
N ALA A 87 13.24 -15.23 -12.54
CA ALA A 87 12.08 -16.09 -12.82
C ALA A 87 12.02 -16.66 -14.26
N ASP A 88 13.03 -16.40 -15.08
CA ASP A 88 13.20 -16.82 -16.47
C ASP A 88 13.66 -18.31 -16.66
N ARG A 89 13.36 -19.21 -15.72
CA ARG A 89 13.76 -20.65 -15.84
C ARG A 89 12.63 -21.68 -15.79
N LEU A 90 11.36 -21.26 -15.70
CA LEU A 90 10.22 -22.17 -15.84
C LEU A 90 9.44 -21.76 -17.08
N GLY A 91 9.68 -22.49 -18.18
CA GLY A 91 9.23 -22.16 -19.54
C GLY A 91 7.72 -22.15 -19.75
N GLY A 92 7.08 -21.03 -19.42
CA GLY A 92 5.73 -20.68 -19.85
C GLY A 92 5.77 -19.40 -20.69
N GLU A 93 5.09 -19.42 -21.84
CA GLU A 93 5.03 -18.31 -22.80
C GLU A 93 4.61 -16.99 -22.13
N ARG A 94 5.20 -15.88 -22.62
CA ARG A 94 4.99 -14.50 -22.17
C ARG A 94 3.57 -14.04 -22.53
N GLY A 95 2.56 -14.44 -21.76
CA GLY A 95 1.15 -14.29 -22.13
C GLY A 95 0.41 -13.05 -21.63
N GLY A 96 1.04 -12.11 -20.92
CA GLY A 96 0.35 -10.94 -20.37
C GLY A 96 0.34 -9.73 -21.30
N ASN A 97 -0.81 -9.06 -21.41
CA ASN A 97 -0.92 -7.78 -22.10
C ASN A 97 -0.38 -6.67 -21.20
N MET A 98 0.88 -6.29 -21.42
CA MET A 98 1.54 -5.20 -20.69
C MET A 98 1.18 -3.86 -21.33
N PHE A 99 0.45 -3.01 -20.60
CA PHE A 99 0.10 -1.66 -21.04
C PHE A 99 0.73 -0.63 -20.10
N CYS A 100 1.95 -0.18 -20.45
CA CYS A 100 2.58 0.94 -19.78
C CYS A 100 1.99 2.25 -20.31
N CYS A 101 1.02 2.83 -19.59
CA CYS A 101 0.63 4.22 -19.84
C CYS A 101 1.70 5.17 -19.30
N GLN A 102 1.84 6.33 -19.93
CA GLN A 102 2.60 7.45 -19.35
C GLN A 102 1.94 7.87 -18.03
N PRO A 103 2.69 8.38 -17.03
CA PRO A 103 2.13 8.80 -15.75
C PRO A 103 1.19 9.98 -15.96
N THR A 104 -0.10 9.67 -16.04
CA THR A 104 -1.19 10.64 -16.07
C THR A 104 -2.11 10.34 -14.90
N HIS A 105 -2.91 11.32 -14.47
CA HIS A 105 -4.06 11.10 -13.58
C HIS A 105 -5.18 10.29 -14.27
N ASP A 106 -4.86 9.54 -15.32
CA ASP A 106 -5.85 8.94 -16.19
C ASP A 106 -6.45 7.71 -15.53
N THR A 107 -7.51 7.96 -14.78
CA THR A 107 -8.32 6.93 -14.16
C THR A 107 -9.21 6.23 -15.18
N ALA A 108 -9.15 6.57 -16.48
CA ALA A 108 -9.98 5.94 -17.51
C ALA A 108 -9.75 4.43 -17.59
N VAL A 109 -8.52 3.96 -17.37
CA VAL A 109 -8.21 2.51 -17.35
C VAL A 109 -8.91 1.83 -16.18
N SER A 110 -8.73 2.35 -14.96
CA SER A 110 -9.41 1.84 -13.75
C SER A 110 -10.93 1.93 -13.87
N THR A 111 -11.45 3.06 -14.34
CA THR A 111 -12.88 3.26 -14.58
C THR A 111 -13.42 2.27 -15.60
N SER A 112 -12.78 2.13 -16.76
CA SER A 112 -13.23 1.21 -17.81
C SER A 112 -13.20 -0.25 -17.34
N PHE A 113 -12.14 -0.63 -16.63
CA PHE A 113 -11.96 -1.97 -16.08
C PHE A 113 -13.06 -2.35 -15.08
N LEU A 114 -13.32 -1.48 -14.10
CA LEU A 114 -14.36 -1.70 -13.09
C LEU A 114 -15.77 -1.56 -13.68
N SER A 115 -15.98 -0.64 -14.63
CA SER A 115 -17.30 -0.39 -15.21
C SER A 115 -17.84 -1.56 -16.02
N SER A 116 -16.94 -2.32 -16.66
CA SER A 116 -17.28 -3.49 -17.48
C SER A 116 -17.43 -4.79 -16.68
N ALA A 117 -17.19 -4.75 -15.37
CA ALA A 117 -17.42 -5.85 -14.45
C ALA A 117 -18.88 -5.87 -13.94
N GLN A 118 -19.37 -7.06 -13.64
CA GLN A 118 -20.63 -7.29 -12.93
C GLN A 118 -20.45 -7.19 -11.41
N SER A 119 -19.34 -7.67 -10.87
CA SER A 119 -19.02 -7.71 -9.43
C SER A 119 -17.53 -7.42 -9.20
N PRO A 120 -17.09 -6.17 -9.42
CA PRO A 120 -15.70 -5.80 -9.26
C PRO A 120 -15.26 -5.75 -7.79
N PHE A 121 -13.97 -6.05 -7.56
CA PHE A 121 -13.29 -5.87 -6.28
C PHE A 121 -12.05 -4.99 -6.43
N ALA A 122 -11.82 -4.08 -5.48
CA ALA A 122 -10.66 -3.19 -5.45
C ALA A 122 -9.83 -3.41 -4.17
N LEU A 123 -8.63 -3.97 -4.34
CA LEU A 123 -7.65 -4.13 -3.28
C LEU A 123 -6.63 -2.99 -3.33
N LEU A 124 -6.63 -2.16 -2.29
CA LEU A 124 -5.91 -0.90 -2.24
C LEU A 124 -4.84 -0.95 -1.15
N LEU A 125 -3.64 -1.39 -1.52
CA LEU A 125 -2.46 -1.52 -0.65
C LEU A 125 -1.63 -0.23 -0.57
N LYS A 126 -1.80 0.64 -1.57
CA LYS A 126 -1.26 2.02 -1.59
C LYS A 126 -2.40 3.05 -1.52
N PRO A 127 -2.12 4.35 -1.34
CA PRO A 127 -3.16 5.39 -1.40
C PRO A 127 -3.93 5.32 -2.73
N PRO A 128 -5.28 5.24 -2.72
CA PRO A 128 -6.08 4.85 -3.88
C PRO A 128 -6.41 6.03 -4.81
N HIS A 129 -5.38 6.74 -5.26
CA HIS A 129 -5.55 7.96 -6.08
C HIS A 129 -6.32 7.70 -7.38
N GLU A 130 -6.10 6.53 -7.99
CA GLU A 130 -6.79 6.07 -9.19
C GLU A 130 -8.28 5.80 -8.98
N CYS A 131 -8.75 5.69 -7.73
CA CYS A 131 -10.17 5.50 -7.42
C CYS A 131 -10.91 6.80 -7.11
N MET A 132 -10.18 7.89 -6.83
CA MET A 132 -10.77 9.15 -6.35
C MET A 132 -11.68 9.83 -7.38
N THR A 133 -11.42 9.63 -8.68
CA THR A 133 -12.18 10.25 -9.78
C THR A 133 -13.05 9.23 -10.52
N ILE A 134 -13.19 8.01 -9.99
CA ILE A 134 -14.08 7.00 -10.57
C ILE A 134 -15.52 7.42 -10.25
N PRO A 135 -16.45 7.36 -11.23
CA PRO A 135 -17.85 7.72 -10.99
C PRO A 135 -18.46 6.90 -9.85
N SER A 136 -19.22 7.55 -8.97
CA SER A 136 -19.87 6.89 -7.82
C SER A 136 -20.78 5.72 -8.25
N SER A 137 -21.37 5.76 -9.45
CA SER A 137 -22.15 4.65 -10.00
C SER A 137 -21.34 3.37 -10.24
N THR A 138 -20.04 3.51 -10.49
CA THR A 138 -19.11 2.38 -10.63
C THR A 138 -18.65 1.90 -9.26
N LEU A 139 -18.29 2.83 -8.37
CA LEU A 139 -17.90 2.50 -7.00
C LEU A 139 -19.03 1.80 -6.23
N ALA A 140 -20.29 2.21 -6.43
CA ALA A 140 -21.45 1.61 -5.77
C ALA A 140 -21.68 0.13 -6.11
N ARG A 141 -21.02 -0.40 -7.16
CA ARG A 141 -21.00 -1.82 -7.52
C ARG A 141 -19.72 -2.54 -7.08
N THR A 142 -18.71 -1.78 -6.67
CA THR A 142 -17.37 -2.25 -6.35
C THR A 142 -17.24 -2.48 -4.85
N ALA A 143 -16.85 -3.70 -4.45
CA ALA A 143 -16.37 -3.94 -3.09
C ALA A 143 -14.90 -3.55 -2.99
N ALA A 144 -14.44 -3.05 -1.84
CA ALA A 144 -13.07 -2.59 -1.66
C ALA A 144 -12.46 -3.01 -0.33
N ALA A 145 -11.14 -3.15 -0.32
CA ALA A 145 -10.34 -3.27 0.89
C ALA A 145 -9.20 -2.25 0.85
N ILE A 146 -9.13 -1.37 1.86
CA ILE A 146 -8.14 -0.29 1.96
C ILE A 146 -7.24 -0.55 3.15
N TYR A 147 -5.94 -0.66 2.91
CA TYR A 147 -4.96 -1.01 3.92
C TYR A 147 -4.17 0.20 4.41
N GLY A 148 -3.97 0.29 5.73
CA GLY A 148 -2.97 1.14 6.33
C GLY A 148 -3.41 2.57 6.65
N GLY A 149 -3.16 3.00 7.90
CA GLY A 149 -3.44 4.37 8.35
C GLY A 149 -2.57 5.46 7.68
N PHE A 150 -1.52 5.10 6.93
CA PHE A 150 -0.82 6.06 6.06
C PHE A 150 -1.68 6.40 4.84
N ASN A 151 -2.25 5.39 4.18
CA ASN A 151 -3.03 5.55 2.97
C ASN A 151 -4.27 6.42 3.20
N ILE A 152 -4.95 6.25 4.34
CA ILE A 152 -6.08 7.11 4.73
C ILE A 152 -5.65 8.54 5.03
N ARG A 153 -4.53 8.74 5.73
CA ARG A 153 -4.03 10.11 5.99
C ARG A 153 -3.66 10.83 4.70
N GLU A 154 -3.06 10.11 3.76
CA GLU A 154 -2.73 10.65 2.44
C GLU A 154 -4.00 10.95 1.62
N LEU A 155 -4.99 10.06 1.65
CA LEU A 155 -6.30 10.27 1.03
C LEU A 155 -7.00 11.50 1.62
N HIS A 156 -7.07 11.61 2.95
CA HIS A 156 -7.61 12.76 3.67
C HIS A 156 -6.92 14.07 3.27
N ARG A 157 -5.58 14.07 3.20
CA ARG A 157 -4.78 15.21 2.75
C ARG A 157 -5.16 15.63 1.32
N ARG A 158 -5.29 14.67 0.39
CA ARG A 158 -5.60 14.98 -1.02
C ARG A 158 -7.04 15.46 -1.22
N LEU A 159 -8.01 14.84 -0.56
CA LEU A 159 -9.41 15.27 -0.56
C LEU A 159 -9.58 16.68 0.01
N SER A 160 -8.75 17.05 0.99
CA SER A 160 -8.71 18.42 1.49
C SER A 160 -8.30 19.41 0.39
N THR A 161 -7.26 19.08 -0.38
CA THR A 161 -6.69 19.98 -1.41
C THR A 161 -7.51 20.06 -2.72
N GLN A 162 -8.12 18.98 -3.19
CA GLN A 162 -8.88 18.99 -4.46
C GLN A 162 -10.14 19.86 -4.38
N TYR A 163 -10.84 19.79 -3.26
CA TYR A 163 -12.12 20.50 -3.06
C TYR A 163 -11.96 21.94 -2.58
N GLU A 164 -10.75 22.41 -2.26
CA GLU A 164 -10.49 23.84 -2.08
C GLU A 164 -10.62 24.60 -3.41
N ALA A 165 -10.52 23.91 -4.55
CA ALA A 165 -10.64 24.49 -5.89
C ALA A 165 -12.09 24.52 -6.44
N GLU A 166 -13.00 23.68 -5.91
CA GLU A 166 -14.39 23.59 -6.38
C GLU A 166 -15.33 24.29 -5.38
N GLU A 167 -15.56 25.59 -5.57
CA GLU A 167 -16.62 26.32 -4.86
C GLU A 167 -17.99 25.98 -5.44
N TYR A 168 -18.76 25.15 -4.73
CA TYR A 168 -20.18 24.95 -5.00
C TYR A 168 -21.03 25.49 -3.84
N GLY A 169 -21.74 26.60 -4.07
CA GLY A 169 -22.87 27.02 -3.23
C GLY A 169 -22.56 27.45 -1.80
N GLY A 170 -21.30 27.73 -1.45
CA GLY A 170 -20.91 28.25 -0.13
C GLY A 170 -20.81 27.22 1.00
N TYR A 171 -21.08 25.94 0.73
CA TYR A 171 -20.83 24.84 1.68
C TYR A 171 -19.47 24.20 1.38
N ARG A 172 -18.57 24.20 2.36
CA ARG A 172 -17.29 23.48 2.29
C ARG A 172 -17.36 22.30 3.27
N PRO A 173 -17.62 21.07 2.81
CA PRO A 173 -17.62 19.92 3.69
C PRO A 173 -16.26 19.79 4.36
N ALA A 174 -16.27 19.42 5.64
CA ALA A 174 -15.03 19.18 6.38
C ALA A 174 -14.23 18.05 5.72
N PRO A 175 -12.89 18.07 5.79
CA PRO A 175 -12.04 17.00 5.26
C PRO A 175 -12.45 15.57 5.66
N ASP A 176 -12.90 15.39 6.90
CA ASP A 176 -13.38 14.10 7.41
C ASP A 176 -14.69 13.67 6.73
N GLU A 177 -15.63 14.60 6.51
CA GLU A 177 -16.89 14.31 5.78
C GLU A 177 -16.63 13.88 4.34
N LYS A 178 -15.59 14.44 3.70
CA LYS A 178 -15.19 14.06 2.34
C LYS A 178 -14.61 12.66 2.30
N LEU A 179 -13.75 12.34 3.27
CA LEU A 179 -13.18 11.01 3.40
C LEU A 179 -14.28 9.97 3.62
N GLU A 180 -15.20 10.23 4.54
CA GLU A 180 -16.35 9.37 4.81
C GLU A 180 -17.20 9.18 3.53
N THR A 181 -17.56 10.25 2.84
CA THR A 181 -18.32 10.19 1.58
C THR A 181 -17.66 9.31 0.52
N PHE A 182 -16.33 9.44 0.37
CA PHE A 182 -15.58 8.60 -0.56
C PHE A 182 -15.63 7.11 -0.18
N LEU A 183 -15.39 6.80 1.09
CA LEU A 183 -15.42 5.42 1.58
C LEU A 183 -16.82 4.79 1.43
N HIS A 184 -17.87 5.58 1.65
CA HIS A 184 -19.27 5.16 1.48
C HIS A 184 -19.73 5.11 0.02
N SER A 185 -18.92 5.56 -0.94
CA SER A 185 -19.24 5.42 -2.37
C SER A 185 -19.08 3.98 -2.87
N PHE A 186 -18.35 3.13 -2.14
CA PHE A 186 -18.19 1.72 -2.48
C PHE A 186 -19.41 0.89 -2.06
N LYS A 187 -19.67 -0.23 -2.76
CA LYS A 187 -20.70 -1.20 -2.36
C LYS A 187 -20.49 -1.68 -0.92
N ALA A 188 -19.24 -2.01 -0.60
CA ALA A 188 -18.77 -2.38 0.73
C ALA A 188 -17.28 -2.04 0.80
N CYS A 189 -16.80 -1.53 1.94
CA CYS A 189 -15.42 -1.15 2.12
C CYS A 189 -14.86 -1.68 3.44
N LEU A 190 -13.92 -2.62 3.37
CA LEU A 190 -13.15 -3.05 4.52
C LEU A 190 -11.98 -2.09 4.73
N PHE A 191 -11.96 -1.43 5.88
CA PHE A 191 -10.83 -0.60 6.28
C PHE A 191 -9.98 -1.34 7.31
N VAL A 192 -8.70 -1.53 6.98
CA VAL A 192 -7.72 -2.11 7.91
C VAL A 192 -6.93 -0.97 8.54
N GLU A 193 -7.46 -0.47 9.67
CA GLU A 193 -6.86 0.63 10.40
C GLU A 193 -5.56 0.22 11.08
N ARG A 194 -4.53 1.05 10.89
CA ARG A 194 -3.26 0.95 11.58
C ARG A 194 -3.20 1.94 12.75
N GLN A 195 -4.13 1.83 13.72
CA GLN A 195 -4.08 2.70 14.90
C GLN A 195 -2.78 2.43 15.65
N GLY A 196 -1.99 3.48 15.85
CA GLY A 196 -0.73 3.34 16.58
C GLY A 196 0.36 2.58 15.85
N SER A 197 0.34 2.58 14.50
CA SER A 197 1.52 2.22 13.70
C SER A 197 2.75 2.98 14.19
N VAL A 198 3.52 2.32 15.03
CA VAL A 198 4.95 2.49 15.00
C VAL A 198 5.34 1.81 13.69
N GLY A 199 5.44 2.60 12.62
CA GLY A 199 5.75 2.11 11.28
C GLY A 199 7.00 1.23 11.33
N ARG A 200 7.06 0.17 10.54
CA ARG A 200 8.21 -0.78 10.52
C ARG A 200 8.44 -1.57 11.83
N ASP A 201 7.68 -1.33 12.91
CA ASP A 201 7.86 -2.03 14.21
C ASP A 201 6.85 -3.15 14.47
N ALA A 202 5.75 -3.18 13.72
CA ALA A 202 4.90 -4.34 13.62
C ALA A 202 5.65 -5.38 12.75
N THR A 203 6.57 -6.10 13.39
CA THR A 203 7.31 -7.19 12.78
C THR A 203 6.82 -8.50 13.37
N LEU A 204 6.45 -9.45 12.52
CA LEU A 204 6.43 -10.84 12.94
C LEU A 204 7.87 -11.17 13.36
N ASP A 205 8.06 -11.61 14.60
CA ASP A 205 9.29 -12.27 14.99
C ASP A 205 9.11 -13.79 14.88
N ARG A 206 10.20 -14.47 14.53
CA ARG A 206 10.23 -15.92 14.31
C ARG A 206 9.71 -16.68 15.53
N ASP A 207 9.98 -16.17 16.73
CA ASP A 207 9.65 -16.82 17.99
C ASP A 207 8.14 -16.80 18.25
N SER A 208 7.45 -15.77 17.79
CA SER A 208 6.00 -15.59 17.96
C SER A 208 5.15 -16.24 16.86
N CYS A 209 5.71 -16.48 15.66
CA CYS A 209 4.94 -16.90 14.47
C CYS A 209 5.67 -17.93 13.58
N GLY A 210 6.31 -18.94 14.20
CA GLY A 210 7.19 -19.90 13.54
C GLY A 210 6.64 -20.57 12.26
N SER A 211 5.38 -21.02 12.24
CA SER A 211 4.82 -21.74 11.09
C SER A 211 4.59 -20.88 9.84
N VAL A 212 4.24 -19.59 10.01
CA VAL A 212 4.15 -18.63 8.90
C VAL A 212 5.55 -18.34 8.38
N PHE A 213 6.52 -18.18 9.28
CA PHE A 213 7.91 -17.97 8.91
C PHE A 213 8.51 -19.14 8.13
N ASP A 214 8.20 -20.39 8.47
CA ASP A 214 8.69 -21.55 7.73
C ASP A 214 8.21 -21.54 6.26
N LEU A 215 6.97 -21.08 6.01
CA LEU A 215 6.42 -20.90 4.65
C LEU A 215 7.02 -19.71 3.90
N LEU A 216 7.41 -18.65 4.62
CA LEU A 216 8.05 -17.47 4.02
C LEU A 216 9.54 -17.71 3.74
N GLU A 217 10.26 -18.38 4.65
CA GLU A 217 11.67 -18.76 4.48
C GLU A 217 11.85 -19.73 3.29
N ALA A 218 10.83 -20.52 2.94
CA ALA A 218 10.86 -21.39 1.77
C ALA A 218 10.91 -20.64 0.42
N ASP A 219 10.64 -19.34 0.39
CA ASP A 219 10.77 -18.51 -0.82
C ASP A 219 11.95 -17.56 -0.70
N GLU A 220 13.08 -18.04 -1.18
CA GLU A 220 14.36 -17.33 -1.15
C GLU A 220 14.26 -15.93 -1.81
N ARG A 221 13.40 -15.76 -2.83
CA ARG A 221 13.24 -14.47 -3.54
C ARG A 221 12.54 -13.44 -2.68
N LEU A 222 11.47 -13.83 -1.99
CA LEU A 222 10.78 -12.97 -1.04
C LEU A 222 11.71 -12.58 0.11
N MET A 223 12.51 -13.52 0.62
CA MET A 223 13.48 -13.23 1.67
C MET A 223 14.55 -12.22 1.23
N VAL A 224 15.11 -12.36 0.02
CA VAL A 224 16.06 -11.39 -0.56
C VAL A 224 15.40 -10.01 -0.74
N PHE A 225 14.16 -9.99 -1.23
CA PHE A 225 13.38 -8.77 -1.43
C PHE A 225 13.15 -8.02 -0.11
N THR A 226 12.64 -8.71 0.91
CA THR A 226 12.37 -8.15 2.24
C THR A 226 13.66 -7.69 2.93
N ALA A 227 14.75 -8.46 2.83
CA ALA A 227 16.04 -8.08 3.39
C ALA A 227 16.59 -6.80 2.73
N SER A 228 16.47 -6.67 1.40
CA SER A 228 16.90 -5.48 0.65
C SER A 228 16.12 -4.23 1.07
N TRP A 229 14.80 -4.37 1.26
CA TRP A 229 13.94 -3.31 1.77
C TRP A 229 14.28 -2.90 3.20
N SER A 230 14.57 -3.89 4.05
CA SER A 230 14.99 -3.67 5.43
C SER A 230 16.33 -2.94 5.52
N ASP A 231 17.32 -3.30 4.69
CA ASP A 231 18.61 -2.59 4.62
C ASP A 231 18.43 -1.13 4.18
N SER A 232 17.70 -0.89 3.08
CA SER A 232 17.41 0.48 2.60
C SER A 232 16.70 1.32 3.67
N THR A 233 15.70 0.72 4.32
CA THR A 233 14.94 1.29 5.43
C THR A 233 15.84 1.71 6.60
N LEU A 234 16.72 0.82 7.04
CA LEU A 234 17.65 1.05 8.15
C LEU A 234 18.69 2.11 7.79
N ARG A 235 19.22 2.11 6.56
CA ARG A 235 20.13 3.17 6.08
C ARG A 235 19.46 4.54 6.08
N SER A 236 18.23 4.62 5.57
CA SER A 236 17.45 5.87 5.58
C SER A 236 17.20 6.38 7.00
N MET A 237 16.86 5.47 7.94
CA MET A 237 16.68 5.82 9.35
C MET A 237 17.98 6.28 10.00
N ALA A 238 19.08 5.55 9.79
CA ALA A 238 20.38 5.90 10.33
C ALA A 238 20.83 7.29 9.83
N ALA A 239 20.61 7.60 8.56
CA ALA A 239 20.88 8.93 8.00
C ALA A 239 20.02 10.03 8.66
N LYS A 240 18.73 9.78 8.90
CA LYS A 240 17.85 10.73 9.60
C LYS A 240 18.28 10.95 11.05
N VAL A 241 18.62 9.90 11.78
CA VAL A 241 19.14 9.97 13.16
C VAL A 241 20.47 10.74 13.19
N ALA A 242 21.37 10.51 12.23
CA ALA A 242 22.65 11.21 12.16
C ALA A 242 22.49 12.74 11.97
N ARG A 243 21.46 13.17 11.23
CA ARG A 243 21.15 14.59 10.99
C ARG A 243 20.31 15.25 12.09
N PHE A 244 19.84 14.50 13.10
CA PHE A 244 18.98 15.03 14.16
C PHE A 244 19.60 16.26 14.86
N GLY A 245 20.90 16.20 15.19
CA GLY A 245 21.59 17.32 15.84
C GLY A 245 21.65 18.59 14.97
N GLU A 246 21.82 18.42 13.65
CA GLU A 246 21.81 19.51 12.69
C GLU A 246 20.40 20.12 12.55
N GLU A 247 19.36 19.27 12.47
CA GLU A 247 17.96 19.70 12.36
C GLU A 247 17.48 20.45 13.62
N VAL A 248 17.86 19.99 14.82
CA VAL A 248 17.58 20.71 16.08
C VAL A 248 18.30 22.06 16.12
N THR A 249 19.58 22.08 15.74
CA THR A 249 20.38 23.33 15.73
C THR A 249 19.80 24.35 14.75
N ALA A 250 19.43 23.92 13.53
CA ALA A 250 18.82 24.79 12.53
C ALA A 250 17.49 25.39 13.02
N ARG A 251 16.63 24.59 13.67
CA ARG A 251 15.36 25.07 14.24
C ARG A 251 15.57 26.08 15.35
N MET A 252 16.51 25.82 16.26
CA MET A 252 16.82 26.77 17.34
C MET A 252 17.43 28.08 16.81
N MET A 253 18.28 28.02 15.78
CA MET A 253 18.84 29.21 15.14
C MET A 253 17.82 30.03 14.35
N GLN A 254 16.82 29.38 13.75
CA GLN A 254 15.74 30.08 13.05
C GLN A 254 14.86 30.85 14.04
N ALA A 255 14.50 30.21 15.17
CA ALA A 255 13.73 30.85 16.24
C ALA A 255 14.45 32.09 16.82
N SER A 256 15.78 32.07 16.91
CA SER A 256 16.56 33.24 17.38
C SER A 256 16.62 34.41 16.39
N LYS A 257 16.24 34.23 15.12
CA LYS A 257 16.25 35.29 14.10
C LYS A 257 14.91 35.99 13.92
N GLU A 258 13.81 35.35 14.28
CA GLU A 258 12.45 35.83 14.00
C GLU A 258 11.83 36.64 15.16
N GLU A 259 12.35 36.55 16.39
CA GLU A 259 11.91 37.37 17.55
C GLU A 259 13.03 38.30 18.08
N GLU A 260 12.73 39.61 18.21
CA GLU A 260 13.53 40.57 18.99
C GLU A 260 13.59 40.12 20.46
N GLY A 261 14.50 39.22 20.80
CA GLY A 261 14.62 38.67 22.15
C GLY A 261 15.15 37.24 22.29
N GLY A 262 15.44 36.54 21.18
CA GLY A 262 16.30 35.35 21.16
C GLY A 262 15.81 34.11 21.90
N LYS A 263 14.54 34.03 22.30
CA LYS A 263 13.97 32.84 22.96
C LYS A 263 13.17 31.99 21.98
N PRO A 264 13.28 30.66 22.00
CA PRO A 264 12.45 29.79 21.16
C PRO A 264 10.97 29.90 21.53
N SER A 265 10.08 29.93 20.53
CA SER A 265 8.64 29.94 20.76
C SER A 265 8.15 28.58 21.32
N ALA A 266 6.95 28.54 21.90
CA ALA A 266 6.33 27.28 22.31
C ALA A 266 6.10 26.30 21.14
N ALA A 267 5.91 26.84 19.92
CA ALA A 267 5.79 26.02 18.72
C ALA A 267 7.13 25.39 18.32
N ASP A 268 8.24 26.11 18.48
CA ASP A 268 9.59 25.61 18.21
C ASP A 268 9.99 24.52 19.19
N LEU A 269 9.70 24.71 20.49
CA LEU A 269 9.95 23.69 21.51
C LEU A 269 9.14 22.41 21.22
N LYS A 270 7.86 22.55 20.87
CA LYS A 270 7.00 21.41 20.47
C LYS A 270 7.50 20.72 19.19
N ALA A 271 8.08 21.47 18.25
CA ALA A 271 8.68 20.90 17.06
C ALA A 271 9.95 20.09 17.38
N VAL A 272 10.80 20.59 18.28
CA VAL A 272 11.98 19.87 18.76
C VAL A 272 11.60 18.61 19.52
N GLU A 273 10.59 18.66 20.39
CA GLU A 273 10.05 17.47 21.08
C GLU A 273 9.61 16.39 20.09
N ARG A 274 8.88 16.77 19.04
CA ARG A 274 8.45 15.85 17.97
C ARG A 274 9.64 15.25 17.21
N LEU A 275 10.68 16.04 16.94
CA LEU A 275 11.90 15.53 16.31
C LEU A 275 12.61 14.52 17.22
N ALA A 276 12.69 14.80 18.52
CA ALA A 276 13.32 13.91 19.50
C ALA A 276 12.54 12.59 19.67
N GLU A 277 11.21 12.65 19.69
CA GLU A 277 10.35 11.47 19.69
C GLU A 277 10.55 10.64 18.42
N ALA A 278 10.59 11.29 17.25
CA ALA A 278 10.81 10.61 15.97
C ALA A 278 12.18 9.93 15.91
N ALA A 279 13.25 10.60 16.33
CA ALA A 279 14.59 10.02 16.40
C ALA A 279 14.66 8.86 17.40
N SER A 280 14.04 9.00 18.57
CA SER A 280 13.97 7.93 19.58
C SER A 280 13.26 6.69 19.06
N LYS A 281 12.14 6.86 18.34
CA LYS A 281 11.44 5.77 17.66
C LYS A 281 12.36 5.09 16.64
N GLN A 282 12.98 5.85 15.74
CA GLN A 282 13.90 5.31 14.72
C GLN A 282 15.06 4.50 15.33
N VAL A 283 15.65 4.96 16.43
CA VAL A 283 16.70 4.23 17.16
C VAL A 283 16.18 2.93 17.75
N ALA A 284 14.95 2.91 18.29
CA ALA A 284 14.33 1.70 18.79
C ALA A 284 14.15 0.65 17.68
N ILE A 285 13.72 1.08 16.48
CA ILE A 285 13.57 0.21 15.30
C ILE A 285 14.93 -0.38 14.90
N ILE A 286 15.96 0.45 14.75
CA ILE A 286 17.31 0.00 14.39
C ILE A 286 17.83 -1.04 15.39
N ARG A 287 17.64 -0.80 16.70
CA ARG A 287 18.04 -1.75 17.75
C ARG A 287 17.26 -3.05 17.68
N LYS A 288 15.95 -2.98 17.43
CA LYS A 288 15.09 -4.17 17.27
C LYS A 288 15.55 -4.99 16.05
N SER A 289 15.70 -4.37 14.88
CA SER A 289 16.17 -5.06 13.67
C SER A 289 17.55 -5.69 13.84
N ALA A 290 18.48 -5.02 14.53
CA ALA A 290 19.81 -5.58 14.83
C ALA A 290 19.73 -6.80 15.75
N ARG A 291 18.86 -6.79 16.78
CA ARG A 291 18.65 -7.93 17.68
C ARG A 291 18.08 -9.16 16.97
N HIS A 292 17.24 -8.96 15.96
CA HIS A 292 16.63 -10.04 15.20
C HIS A 292 17.40 -10.40 13.92
N ALA A 293 18.62 -9.88 13.74
CA ALA A 293 19.48 -10.15 12.57
C ALA A 293 18.77 -9.96 11.20
N GLY A 294 17.86 -8.99 11.10
CA GLY A 294 17.08 -8.76 9.88
C GLY A 294 16.03 -9.83 9.54
N ARG A 295 15.77 -10.80 10.44
CA ARG A 295 14.72 -11.82 10.30
C ARG A 295 13.38 -11.33 10.83
N SER A 296 13.05 -10.09 10.51
CA SER A 296 11.80 -9.45 10.88
C SER A 296 11.08 -9.08 9.60
N VAL A 297 9.91 -9.68 9.38
CA VAL A 297 9.04 -9.32 8.25
C VAL A 297 7.94 -8.43 8.79
N CYS A 298 7.60 -7.34 8.09
CA CYS A 298 6.41 -6.55 8.42
C CYS A 298 5.20 -7.51 8.53
N HIS A 299 4.35 -7.35 9.55
CA HIS A 299 3.07 -8.05 9.61
C HIS A 299 2.31 -7.75 8.29
N ALA A 300 1.98 -8.73 7.44
CA ALA A 300 1.04 -8.51 6.33
C ALA A 300 -0.37 -8.46 6.93
N ASP A 301 -0.75 -7.29 7.44
CA ASP A 301 -1.73 -7.06 8.50
C ASP A 301 -3.08 -7.80 8.30
N THR A 302 -3.64 -8.53 9.27
CA THR A 302 -3.12 -9.80 9.80
C THR A 302 -3.63 -10.95 8.90
N LEU A 303 -2.75 -11.38 8.00
CA LEU A 303 -2.79 -12.36 6.89
C LEU A 303 -3.83 -12.12 5.79
N VAL A 304 -3.85 -10.85 5.32
CA VAL A 304 -4.87 -10.22 4.46
C VAL A 304 -6.25 -10.40 5.10
N ALA A 305 -6.31 -9.91 6.35
CA ALA A 305 -7.37 -10.10 7.34
C ALA A 305 -8.26 -11.33 7.05
N ALA A 306 -7.66 -12.51 7.27
CA ALA A 306 -8.23 -13.85 7.08
C ALA A 306 -8.91 -14.10 5.72
N LEU A 307 -8.24 -13.60 4.67
CA LEU A 307 -8.51 -13.73 3.23
C LEU A 307 -9.94 -13.39 2.81
N LEU A 308 -10.33 -12.22 3.32
CA LEU A 308 -11.54 -11.46 3.03
C LEU A 308 -12.84 -12.08 3.58
N THR A 309 -12.75 -13.12 4.41
CA THR A 309 -13.75 -13.56 5.41
C THR A 309 -15.21 -13.79 4.97
N ASP A 310 -15.84 -14.90 5.37
CA ASP A 310 -16.73 -14.93 6.54
C ASP A 310 -16.76 -16.31 7.25
N VAL A 311 -17.76 -16.79 8.03
CA VAL A 311 -19.24 -16.56 8.08
C VAL A 311 -19.78 -15.56 9.07
N GLU A 312 -18.99 -14.99 9.97
CA GLU A 312 -19.50 -13.92 10.85
C GLU A 312 -18.46 -12.81 11.05
N GLY A 313 -17.64 -12.60 10.02
CA GLY A 313 -16.69 -11.48 9.92
C GLY A 313 -16.59 -10.93 8.49
N VAL A 314 -17.71 -10.85 7.78
CA VAL A 314 -17.87 -11.11 6.34
C VAL A 314 -17.40 -10.03 5.37
N LEU A 315 -16.61 -10.42 4.38
CA LEU A 315 -16.58 -9.83 3.05
C LEU A 315 -16.41 -10.87 1.92
N LEU A 316 -17.45 -11.65 1.59
CA LEU A 316 -17.53 -12.34 0.28
C LEU A 316 -18.97 -12.31 -0.24
N GLU A 317 -19.18 -11.87 -1.50
CA GLU A 317 -20.12 -12.52 -2.46
C GLU A 317 -20.32 -11.78 -3.78
N GLY A 318 -20.54 -12.62 -4.80
CA GLY A 318 -21.47 -12.38 -5.89
C GLY A 318 -22.53 -13.49 -5.89
N ASP A 319 -23.71 -13.22 -5.32
CA ASP A 319 -24.86 -14.13 -5.40
C ASP A 319 -25.57 -13.94 -6.74
N ARG A 320 -25.44 -14.94 -7.64
CA ARG A 320 -26.17 -15.03 -8.90
C ARG A 320 -27.37 -15.92 -8.67
N ASP A 321 -28.58 -15.37 -8.82
CA ASP A 321 -29.82 -16.12 -9.12
C ASP A 321 -29.80 -17.62 -8.76
N GLY A 322 -30.01 -17.90 -7.48
CA GLY A 322 -30.18 -19.24 -6.93
C GLY A 322 -31.61 -19.50 -6.43
N GLY A 323 -32.60 -19.16 -7.25
CA GLY A 323 -33.94 -19.77 -7.29
C GLY A 323 -34.66 -20.14 -5.98
N GLY A 324 -35.72 -19.38 -5.70
CA GLY A 324 -37.04 -19.97 -5.50
C GLY A 324 -37.38 -20.40 -4.08
N GLY A 325 -38.49 -19.85 -3.59
CA GLY A 325 -39.16 -20.43 -2.43
C GLY A 325 -39.50 -21.89 -2.67
N GLN A 326 -39.28 -22.70 -1.64
CA GLN A 326 -40.27 -23.56 -1.00
C GLN A 326 -39.77 -23.97 0.37
#